data_AF-A0A382YFP6-F1
#
_entry.id   AF-A0A382YFP6-F1
#
_cell.length_a   1.000
_cell.length_b   1.000
_cell.length_c   1.000
_cell.angle_alpha   90.00
_cell.angle_beta   90.00
_cell.angle_gamma   90.00
#
_symmetry.space_group_name_H-M   'P 1'
#
loop_
_entity.id
_entity.type
_entity.pdbx_description
1 polymer ?
#
loop_
_entity_poly.entity_id
_entity_poly.type
_entity_poly.pdbx_seq_one_letter_code
_entity_poly.pdbx_strand_id
1 'polypeptide(L)' 'MDNWIFLIPLLPFLGFLVNGLLGRRLGDRAAAIIGCASVAGAFAVAVASFLQVDAAKPDTFLKQDFGTWIQAG' A
#
# COMPACT_ATOMS: atom_id res chain seq x y z
N MET A 1 7.05 9.10 -8.29
CA MET A 1 6.62 8.49 -7.01
C MET A 1 7.14 7.06 -6.88
N ASP A 2 8.25 6.75 -7.54
CA ASP A 2 8.71 5.39 -7.79
C ASP A 2 9.07 4.67 -6.48
N ASN A 3 9.53 5.43 -5.48
CA ASN A 3 9.87 4.93 -4.17
C ASN A 3 8.67 4.76 -3.21
N TRP A 4 7.43 4.95 -3.69
CA TRP A 4 6.22 4.98 -2.84
C TRP A 4 5.22 3.87 -3.20
N ILE A 5 5.46 3.09 -4.26
CA ILE A 5 4.55 2.02 -4.71
C ILE A 5 4.37 0.92 -3.66
N PHE A 6 5.36 0.75 -2.76
CA PHE A 6 5.27 -0.16 -1.62
C PHE A 6 4.21 0.22 -0.59
N LEU A 7 3.72 1.46 -0.60
CA LEU A 7 2.62 1.88 0.26
C LEU A 7 1.31 1.18 -0.11
N ILE A 8 1.15 0.74 -1.36
CA ILE A 8 -0.05 0.03 -1.82
C ILE A 8 -0.30 -1.24 -0.99
N PRO A 9 0.67 -2.16 -0.81
CA PRO A 9 0.50 -3.29 0.11
C PRO A 9 0.73 -2.92 1.59
N LEU A 10 1.57 -1.92 1.90
CA LEU A 10 1.88 -1.58 3.28
C LEU A 10 0.68 -0.96 4.03
N LEU A 11 -0.08 -0.06 3.39
CA LEU A 11 -1.21 0.59 4.05
C LEU A 11 -2.29 -0.41 4.49
N PRO A 12 -2.77 -1.36 3.65
CA PRO A 12 -3.69 -2.40 4.07
C PRO A 12 -3.09 -3.32 5.14
N PHE A 13 -1.78 -3.62 5.04
CA PHE A 13 -1.09 -4.41 6.06
C PHE A 13 -1.06 -3.71 7.42
N LEU A 14 -0.80 -2.39 7.46
CA LEU A 14 -0.89 -1.59 8.68
C LEU A 14 -2.32 -1.55 9.22
N GLY A 15 -3.32 -1.37 8.35
CA GLY A 15 -4.74 -1.45 8.74
C GLY A 15 -5.10 -2.79 9.37
N PHE A 16 -4.61 -3.89 8.77
CA PHE A 16 -4.72 -5.24 9.30
C PHE A 16 -4.03 -5.37 10.66
N LEU A 17 -2.79 -4.90 10.83
CA LEU A 17 -2.08 -4.98 12.10
C LEU A 17 -2.79 -4.20 13.20
N VAL A 18 -3.26 -2.99 12.90
CA VAL A 18 -3.98 -2.17 13.88
C VAL A 18 -5.30 -2.84 14.28
N ASN A 19 -6.11 -3.28 13.32
CA ASN A 19 -7.37 -3.96 13.64
C ASN A 19 -7.16 -5.34 14.29
N GLY A 20 -6.16 -6.10 13.86
CA GLY A 20 -5.86 -7.42 14.40
C GLY A 20 -5.31 -7.38 15.82
N LEU A 21 -4.41 -6.43 16.11
CA LEU A 21 -3.77 -6.32 17.43
C LEU A 21 -4.60 -5.49 18.42
N LEU A 22 -5.23 -4.42 17.95
CA LEU A 22 -5.91 -3.42 18.81
C LEU A 22 -7.42 -3.37 18.62
N GLY A 23 -8.00 -4.07 17.63
CA GLY A 23 -9.43 -3.94 17.27
C GLY A 23 -10.39 -4.15 18.43
N ARG A 24 -10.11 -5.12 19.33
CA ARG A 24 -10.91 -5.38 20.54
C ARG A 24 -10.95 -4.20 21.52
N ARG A 25 -9.96 -3.30 21.47
CA ARG A 25 -9.87 -2.09 22.32
C ARG A 25 -10.41 -0.84 21.64
N LEU A 26 -10.48 -0.82 20.30
CA LEU A 26 -10.84 0.36 19.51
C LEU A 26 -12.36 0.51 19.31
N GLY A 27 -13.11 -0.60 19.42
CA GLY A 27 -14.55 -0.64 19.16
C GLY A 27 -14.89 -0.66 17.67
N ASP A 28 -16.09 -1.14 17.34
CA ASP A 28 -16.47 -1.51 15.96
C ASP A 28 -16.34 -0.35 14.96
N ARG A 29 -16.75 0.85 15.38
CA ARG A 29 -16.71 2.04 14.52
C ARG A 29 -15.27 2.43 14.15
N ALA A 30 -14.35 2.44 15.11
CA ALA A 30 -12.97 2.80 14.84
C ALA A 30 -12.27 1.72 13.99
N ALA A 31 -12.51 0.44 14.29
CA ALA A 31 -11.98 -0.66 13.50
C ALA A 31 -12.46 -0.61 12.04
N ALA A 32 -13.74 -0.29 11.82
CA ALA A 32 -14.31 -0.11 10.47
C ALA A 32 -13.66 1.07 9.72
N ILE A 33 -13.50 2.23 10.37
CA ILE A 33 -12.85 3.41 9.78
C ILE A 33 -11.41 3.09 9.39
N ILE A 34 -10.64 2.44 10.26
CA ILE A 34 -9.23 2.09 10.01
C ILE A 34 -9.13 1.12 8.83
N GLY A 35 -10.00 0.10 8.79
CA GLY A 35 -10.06 -0.85 7.68
C GLY A 35 -10.32 -0.13 6.34
N CYS A 36 -11.38 0.68 6.28
CA CYS A 36 -11.72 1.42 5.06
C CYS A 36 -10.64 2.45 4.66
N ALA A 37 -10.11 3.22 5.63
CA ALA A 37 -9.10 4.24 5.36
C ALA A 37 -7.79 3.62 4.84
N SER A 38 -7.41 2.44 5.34
CA SER A 38 -6.21 1.74 4.87
C SER A 38 -6.28 1.38 3.38
N VAL A 39 -7.42 0.85 2.92
CA VAL A 39 -7.66 0.49 1.52
C VAL A 39 -7.85 1.73 0.64
N ALA A 40 -8.58 2.74 1.13
CA ALA A 40 -8.76 4.00 0.41
C ALA A 40 -7.43 4.73 0.19
N GLY A 41 -6.56 4.75 1.19
CA GLY A 41 -5.20 5.29 1.06
C GLY A 41 -4.37 4.53 0.04
N ALA A 42 -4.41 3.19 0.06
CA ALA A 42 -3.73 2.36 -0.95
C ALA A 42 -4.24 2.65 -2.37
N PHE A 43 -5.56 2.80 -2.53
CA PHE A 43 -6.17 3.15 -3.81
C PHE A 43 -5.73 4.52 -4.31
N ALA A 44 -5.66 5.53 -3.44
CA ALA A 44 -5.16 6.86 -3.81
C ALA A 44 -3.71 6.81 -4.31
N VAL A 45 -2.84 6.02 -3.65
CA VAL A 45 -1.46 5.79 -4.12
C VAL A 45 -1.44 5.07 -5.47
N ALA A 46 -2.31 4.08 -5.67
CA ALA A 46 -2.42 3.36 -6.94
C ALA A 46 -2.85 4.28 -8.10
N VAL A 47 -3.85 5.15 -7.89
CA VAL A 47 -4.29 6.14 -8.88
C VAL A 47 -3.17 7.12 -9.22
N ALA A 48 -2.48 7.65 -8.21
CA ALA A 48 -1.38 8.58 -8.45
C ALA A 48 -0.20 7.90 -9.18
N SER A 49 0.08 6.63 -8.87
CA SER A 49 1.07 5.82 -9.57
C SER A 49 0.66 5.56 -11.02
N PHE A 50 -0.62 5.29 -11.28
CA PHE A 50 -1.16 5.11 -12.63
C PHE A 50 -1.02 6.38 -13.46
N LEU A 51 -1.44 7.54 -12.93
CA LEU A 51 -1.32 8.83 -13.62
C LEU A 51 0.13 9.19 -13.93
N GLN A 52 1.08 8.77 -13.09
CA GLN A 52 2.50 8.96 -13.35
C GLN A 52 2.96 8.19 -14.60
N VAL A 53 2.55 6.92 -14.74
CA VAL A 53 2.90 6.09 -15.90
C VAL A 53 2.18 6.58 -17.15
N ASP A 54 0.90 6.94 -17.04
CA ASP A 54 0.08 7.45 -18.13
C ASP A 54 0.65 8.75 -18.74
N ALA A 55 1.15 9.66 -17.90
CA ALA A 55 1.78 10.90 -18.34
C ALA A 55 3.24 10.72 -18.84
N ALA A 56 3.82 9.52 -18.71
CA ALA A 56 5.21 9.26 -19.07
C ALA A 56 5.35 8.75 -20.51
N LYS A 57 6.59 8.51 -20.94
CA LYS A 57 6.88 7.96 -22.27
C LYS A 57 6.41 6.50 -22.36
N PRO A 58 6.13 6.00 -23.59
CA PRO A 58 6.01 4.56 -23.83
C PRO A 58 7.20 3.82 -23.19
N ASP A 59 6.92 2.66 -22.60
CA ASP A 59 7.89 1.82 -21.88
C ASP A 59 8.38 2.36 -20.52
N THR A 60 7.63 3.26 -19.88
CA THR A 60 7.89 3.64 -18.49
C THR A 60 7.29 2.61 -17.53
N PHE A 61 8.12 2.07 -16.63
CA PHE A 61 7.69 1.13 -15.59
C PHE A 61 7.99 1.67 -14.19
N LEU A 62 7.06 1.48 -13.26
CA LEU A 62 7.33 1.70 -11.83
C LEU A 62 7.87 0.41 -11.22
N LYS A 63 9.15 0.42 -10.83
CA LYS A 63 9.82 -0.73 -10.22
C LYS A 63 10.51 -0.31 -8.93
N GLN A 64 10.29 -1.09 -7.88
CA GLN A 64 10.96 -0.91 -6.58
C GLN A 64 11.56 -2.26 -6.16
N ASP A 65 12.89 -2.33 -6.18
CA ASP A 65 13.65 -3.51 -5.78
C ASP A 65 13.99 -3.45 -4.27
N PHE A 66 13.47 -4.41 -3.51
CA PHE A 66 13.68 -4.50 -2.05
C PHE A 66 14.88 -5.36 -1.62
N GLY A 67 15.60 -5.91 -2.59
CA GLY A 67 16.73 -6.82 -2.38
C GLY A 67 16.41 -8.24 -2.83
N THR A 68 17.42 -9.10 -2.71
CA THR A 68 17.30 -10.52 -3.04
C THR A 68 16.72 -11.25 -1.84
N TRP A 69 15.55 -11.88 -2.02
CA TRP A 69 14.92 -12.62 -0.92
C TRP A 69 15.71 -13.88 -0.56
N ILE A 70 16.16 -14.64 -1.55
CA ILE A 70 17.04 -15.81 -1.39
C ILE A 70 18.00 -15.90 -2.57
N GLN A 71 19.30 -16.05 -2.29
CA GLN A 71 20.31 -16.27 -3.32
C GLN A 71 20.54 -17.78 -3.45
N ALA A 72 19.82 -18.40 -4.39
CA ALA A 72 20.09 -19.76 -4.80
C ALA A 72 21.14 -19.74 -5.93
N GLY A 73 22.25 -20.43 -5.73
CA GLY A 73 23.32 -20.61 -6.72
C GLY A 73 23.11 -21.83 -7.59
#